data_AF-A0A0F4I8U4-F1
#
_entry.id   AF-A0A0F4I8U4-F1
#
_cell.length_a   1.000
_cell.length_b   1.000
_cell.length_c   1.000
_cell.angle_alpha   90.00
_cell.angle_beta   90.00
_cell.angle_gamma   90.00
#
_symmetry.space_group_name_H-M   'P 1'
#
loop_
_entity.id
_entity.type
_entity.pdbx_description
1 polymer ?
#
loop_
_entity_poly.entity_id
_entity_poly.type
_entity_poly.pdbx_seq_one_letter_code
_entity_poly.pdbx_strand_id
1 'polypeptide(L)'
;EPSPHIDWTSGAVRLLTEPVTWAEDGRLRRAAVSSFGVSGTNAHTIIEQAPALPEPAQEAPAPAADPLPVAWTLSARDTTALREQAERLLRHLLGLGEVSPVDVAHSLATSRAVLEHRAAVVGTELPDLVAGVTALAAAEPAAQLVEGVGGREAATAFLFSGQGSQRLGMGRELYAAHPEFASAFDAVCTALDPHLERPLKDVVFGQDAELLERTEYTQPALFAVEVALFRLLESWGVRPDYLAGHSVGEYAVAHAAGVLTLPDAARLVALRGRLMQALPAGGVMVAVQASETEAGELLAGLEDRAGVAAVNGPHSVVVSGAADAVATVVDRLRAQGRRTKGLAVSHAFHSPLM
;
A
#
# COMPACT_ATOMS: atom_id res chain seq x y z
N GLU A 1 -62.03 -0.24 -14.47
CA GLU A 1 -62.86 -1.30 -15.08
C GLU A 1 -62.34 -1.61 -16.49
N PRO A 2 -62.38 -2.86 -16.97
CA PRO A 2 -61.91 -3.25 -18.30
C PRO A 2 -62.77 -2.63 -19.43
N SER A 3 -62.17 -2.38 -20.60
CA SER A 3 -62.89 -1.76 -21.73
C SER A 3 -64.03 -2.65 -22.24
N PRO A 4 -65.24 -2.12 -22.47
CA PRO A 4 -66.37 -2.89 -22.99
C PRO A 4 -66.23 -3.21 -24.50
N HIS A 5 -65.27 -2.60 -25.18
CA HIS A 5 -65.01 -2.80 -26.61
C HIS A 5 -64.10 -4.01 -26.91
N ILE A 6 -63.65 -4.72 -25.87
CA ILE A 6 -62.81 -5.90 -25.97
C ILE A 6 -63.56 -7.05 -25.29
N ASP A 7 -63.67 -8.19 -25.97
CA ASP A 7 -64.18 -9.41 -25.34
C ASP A 7 -63.08 -10.05 -24.50
N TRP A 8 -63.14 -9.81 -23.19
CA TRP A 8 -62.19 -10.37 -22.22
C TRP A 8 -62.52 -11.83 -21.83
N THR A 9 -63.66 -12.38 -22.25
CA THR A 9 -64.13 -13.71 -21.84
C THR A 9 -63.70 -14.83 -22.79
N SER A 10 -63.45 -14.52 -24.07
CA SER A 10 -63.06 -15.51 -25.08
C SER A 10 -61.55 -15.70 -25.26
N GLY A 11 -60.72 -14.86 -24.64
CA GLY A 11 -59.26 -14.84 -24.83
C GLY A 11 -58.45 -15.43 -23.67
N ALA A 12 -57.21 -15.84 -23.96
CA ALA A 12 -56.22 -16.26 -22.95
C ALA A 12 -55.49 -15.07 -22.28
N VAL A 13 -56.05 -13.86 -22.36
CA VAL A 13 -55.43 -12.61 -21.90
C VAL A 13 -56.19 -12.07 -20.69
N ARG A 14 -55.47 -11.77 -19.62
CA ARG A 14 -56.01 -11.20 -18.38
C ARG A 14 -55.27 -9.93 -18.02
N LEU A 15 -56.02 -8.90 -17.62
CA LEU A 15 -55.44 -7.68 -17.05
C LEU A 15 -54.88 -7.97 -15.66
N LEU A 16 -53.64 -7.54 -15.39
CA LEU A 16 -53.06 -7.56 -14.05
C LEU A 16 -53.57 -6.33 -13.28
N THR A 17 -54.64 -6.51 -12.51
CA THR A 17 -55.24 -5.45 -11.66
C THR A 17 -54.61 -5.35 -10.27
N GLU A 18 -53.78 -6.32 -9.91
CA GLU A 18 -53.01 -6.40 -8.66
C GLU A 18 -51.67 -7.11 -8.93
N PRO A 19 -50.63 -6.97 -8.08
CA PRO A 19 -49.38 -7.71 -8.22
C PRO A 19 -49.62 -9.22 -8.15
N VAL A 20 -49.13 -9.95 -9.13
CA VAL A 20 -49.21 -11.42 -9.19
C VAL A 20 -47.81 -11.99 -9.19
N THR A 21 -47.55 -12.98 -8.32
CA THR A 21 -46.27 -13.69 -8.27
C THR A 21 -46.00 -14.43 -9.58
N TRP A 22 -44.84 -14.18 -10.18
CA TRP A 22 -44.37 -14.90 -11.36
C TRP A 22 -43.60 -16.16 -10.93
N ALA A 23 -44.34 -17.26 -10.71
CA ALA A 23 -43.79 -18.52 -10.20
C ALA A 23 -42.67 -19.10 -11.07
N GLU A 24 -41.70 -19.76 -10.44
CA GLU A 24 -40.68 -20.59 -11.11
C GLU A 24 -41.23 -22.00 -11.24
N ASP A 25 -41.96 -22.26 -12.33
CA ASP A 25 -42.58 -23.55 -12.63
C ASP A 25 -41.69 -24.45 -13.51
N GLY A 26 -40.37 -24.23 -13.46
CA GLY A 26 -39.38 -24.91 -14.30
C GLY A 26 -39.33 -24.41 -15.75
N ARG A 27 -40.12 -23.38 -16.11
CA ARG A 27 -40.04 -22.72 -17.42
C ARG A 27 -39.36 -21.37 -17.30
N LEU A 28 -38.63 -20.99 -18.35
CA LEU A 28 -38.04 -19.66 -18.45
C LEU A 28 -39.15 -18.61 -18.54
N ARG A 29 -39.12 -17.64 -17.64
CA ARG A 29 -40.02 -16.49 -17.67
C ARG A 29 -39.78 -15.67 -18.94
N ARG A 30 -40.84 -15.44 -19.71
CA ARG A 30 -40.84 -14.63 -20.93
C ARG A 30 -41.95 -13.60 -20.91
N ALA A 31 -41.63 -12.38 -21.31
CA ALA A 31 -42.59 -11.30 -21.52
C ALA A 31 -42.41 -10.70 -22.92
N ALA A 32 -43.42 -9.99 -23.39
CA ALA A 32 -43.32 -9.22 -24.62
C ALA A 32 -43.68 -7.74 -24.39
N VAL A 33 -42.96 -6.86 -25.05
CA VAL A 33 -43.20 -5.41 -25.06
C VAL A 33 -43.60 -5.01 -26.48
N SER A 34 -44.77 -4.40 -26.63
CA SER A 34 -45.27 -3.89 -27.91
C SER A 34 -45.37 -2.37 -27.88
N SER A 35 -44.98 -1.70 -28.97
CA SER A 35 -45.14 -0.26 -29.15
C SER A 35 -45.65 0.03 -30.55
N PHE A 36 -46.76 0.78 -30.65
CA PHE A 36 -47.43 1.10 -31.91
C PHE A 36 -47.46 2.62 -32.07
N GLY A 37 -46.60 3.15 -32.95
CA GLY A 37 -46.48 4.59 -33.18
C GLY A 37 -47.59 5.11 -34.07
N VAL A 38 -48.03 6.36 -33.83
CA VAL A 38 -49.06 7.03 -34.66
C VAL A 38 -48.66 7.15 -36.14
N SER A 39 -47.35 7.13 -36.45
CA SER A 39 -46.82 7.11 -37.81
C SER A 39 -47.02 5.78 -38.55
N GLY A 40 -47.46 4.72 -37.86
CA GLY A 40 -47.62 3.38 -38.40
C GLY A 40 -46.41 2.45 -38.20
N THR A 41 -45.32 2.92 -37.57
CA THR A 41 -44.19 2.06 -37.21
C THR A 41 -44.51 1.25 -35.95
N ASN A 42 -44.42 -0.07 -36.06
CA ASN A 42 -44.70 -1.00 -34.97
C ASN A 42 -43.41 -1.71 -34.54
N ALA A 43 -43.23 -1.87 -33.23
CA ALA A 43 -42.15 -2.66 -32.65
C ALA A 43 -42.71 -3.69 -31.66
N HIS A 44 -42.12 -4.88 -31.67
CA HIS A 44 -42.47 -5.96 -30.75
C HIS A 44 -41.19 -6.69 -30.32
N THR A 45 -40.96 -6.75 -29.01
CA THR A 45 -39.75 -7.35 -28.43
C THR A 45 -40.14 -8.41 -27.43
N ILE A 46 -39.50 -9.57 -27.50
CA ILE A 46 -39.63 -10.65 -26.51
C ILE A 46 -38.42 -10.57 -25.57
N ILE A 47 -38.69 -10.61 -24.27
CA ILE A 47 -37.70 -10.59 -23.19
C ILE A 47 -37.79 -11.92 -22.46
N GLU A 48 -36.65 -12.54 -22.22
CA GLU A 48 -36.52 -13.77 -21.44
C GLU A 48 -35.69 -13.48 -20.20
N GLN A 49 -35.97 -14.18 -19.09
CA GLN A 49 -35.13 -14.10 -17.89
C GLN A 49 -33.67 -14.43 -18.20
N ALA A 50 -32.75 -13.77 -17.52
CA ALA A 50 -31.33 -14.09 -17.63
C ALA A 50 -31.10 -15.57 -17.21
N PRO A 51 -30.10 -16.25 -17.80
CA PRO A 51 -29.68 -17.56 -17.33
C PRO A 51 -29.35 -17.51 -15.84
N ALA A 52 -29.66 -18.58 -15.11
CA ALA A 52 -29.18 -18.73 -13.74
C ALA A 52 -27.65 -18.65 -13.78
N LEU A 53 -27.08 -17.69 -13.06
CA LEU A 53 -25.64 -17.71 -12.82
C LEU A 53 -25.36 -18.92 -11.95
N PRO A 54 -24.33 -19.73 -12.24
CA PRO A 54 -23.93 -20.79 -11.34
C PRO A 54 -23.71 -20.17 -9.97
N GLU A 55 -24.31 -20.75 -8.93
CA GLU A 55 -23.96 -20.35 -7.57
C GLU A 55 -22.45 -20.47 -7.45
N PRO A 56 -21.75 -19.43 -6.96
CA PRO A 56 -20.33 -19.56 -6.70
C PRO A 56 -20.16 -20.80 -5.83
N ALA A 57 -19.29 -21.72 -6.28
CA ALA A 57 -18.99 -22.90 -5.50
C ALA A 57 -18.67 -22.41 -4.08
N GLN A 58 -19.38 -22.93 -3.08
CA GLN A 58 -18.98 -22.76 -1.69
C GLN A 58 -17.61 -23.41 -1.57
N GLU A 59 -16.56 -22.63 -1.80
CA GLU A 59 -15.22 -23.01 -1.42
C GLU A 59 -15.28 -23.33 0.07
N ALA A 60 -14.74 -24.50 0.43
CA ALA A 60 -14.60 -24.86 1.84
C ALA A 60 -13.98 -23.67 2.56
N PRO A 61 -14.51 -23.27 3.75
CA PRO A 61 -13.98 -22.11 4.45
C PRO A 61 -12.48 -22.29 4.56
N ALA A 62 -11.73 -21.40 3.91
CA ALA A 62 -10.30 -21.29 4.12
C ALA A 62 -10.10 -21.15 5.64
N PRO A 63 -9.03 -21.70 6.22
CA PRO A 63 -8.74 -21.51 7.63
C PRO A 63 -8.88 -20.01 7.94
N ALA A 64 -9.58 -19.68 9.03
CA ALA A 64 -9.92 -18.31 9.41
C ALA A 64 -8.65 -17.46 9.50
N ALA A 65 -8.27 -16.86 8.38
CA ALA A 65 -7.30 -15.79 8.34
C ALA A 65 -8.01 -14.56 8.89
N ASP A 66 -7.29 -13.76 9.66
CA ASP A 66 -7.80 -12.46 10.07
C ASP A 66 -8.23 -11.69 8.81
N PRO A 67 -9.40 -11.01 8.83
CA PRO A 67 -9.90 -10.31 7.67
C PRO A 67 -8.87 -9.27 7.22
N LEU A 68 -8.44 -9.37 5.96
CA LEU A 68 -7.53 -8.40 5.37
C LEU A 68 -8.22 -7.03 5.22
N PRO A 69 -7.50 -5.92 5.44
CA PRO A 69 -8.08 -4.60 5.21
C PRO A 69 -8.54 -4.44 3.76
N VAL A 70 -9.74 -3.89 3.57
CA VAL A 70 -10.26 -3.48 2.27
C VAL A 70 -10.37 -1.97 2.19
N ALA A 71 -10.27 -1.43 0.97
CA ALA A 71 -10.45 -0.02 0.69
C ALA A 71 -11.78 0.23 -0.04
N TRP A 72 -12.67 1.01 0.58
CA TRP A 72 -13.86 1.54 -0.08
C TRP A 72 -13.50 2.87 -0.74
N THR A 73 -13.38 2.85 -2.06
CA THR A 73 -13.01 4.03 -2.85
C THR A 73 -14.24 4.76 -3.38
N LEU A 74 -14.33 6.07 -3.15
CA LEU A 74 -15.37 6.92 -3.70
C LEU A 74 -14.72 8.01 -4.56
N SER A 75 -15.40 8.43 -5.62
CA SER A 75 -14.98 9.61 -6.38
C SER A 75 -16.14 10.39 -6.98
N ALA A 76 -15.92 11.69 -7.18
CA ALA A 76 -16.86 12.62 -7.79
C ALA A 76 -16.14 13.77 -8.50
N ARG A 77 -16.89 14.62 -9.22
CA ARG A 77 -16.33 15.78 -9.94
C ARG A 77 -16.02 16.97 -9.05
N ASP A 78 -16.59 17.00 -7.85
CA ASP A 78 -16.38 18.05 -6.85
C ASP A 78 -16.61 17.48 -5.43
N THR A 79 -16.26 18.26 -4.42
CA THR A 79 -16.36 17.84 -3.01
C THR A 79 -17.81 17.64 -2.54
N THR A 80 -18.76 18.41 -3.06
CA THR A 80 -20.18 18.28 -2.70
C THR A 80 -20.73 16.96 -3.22
N ALA A 81 -20.50 16.67 -4.51
CA ALA A 81 -20.92 15.43 -5.13
C ALA A 81 -20.24 14.20 -4.51
N LEU A 82 -19.01 14.34 -3.98
CA LEU A 82 -18.33 13.25 -3.26
C LEU A 82 -19.07 12.89 -1.96
N ARG A 83 -19.53 13.91 -1.21
CA ARG A 83 -20.32 13.73 0.02
C ARG A 83 -21.69 13.13 -0.28
N GLU A 84 -22.37 13.65 -1.29
CA GLU A 84 -23.65 13.09 -1.75
C GLU A 84 -23.49 11.62 -2.17
N GLN A 85 -22.35 11.26 -2.79
CA GLN A 85 -22.06 9.88 -3.15
C GLN A 85 -21.83 9.00 -1.92
N ALA A 86 -21.20 9.51 -0.87
CA ALA A 86 -21.08 8.82 0.42
C ALA A 86 -22.46 8.59 1.06
N GLU A 87 -23.34 9.61 1.09
CA GLU A 87 -24.72 9.47 1.60
C GLU A 87 -25.55 8.47 0.80
N ARG A 88 -25.39 8.44 -0.53
CA ARG A 88 -26.05 7.45 -1.39
C ARG A 88 -25.55 6.04 -1.11
N LEU A 89 -24.26 5.86 -0.87
CA LEU A 89 -23.70 4.57 -0.48
C LEU A 89 -24.29 4.11 0.86
N LEU A 90 -24.31 4.98 1.88
CA LEU A 90 -24.89 4.65 3.19
C LEU A 90 -26.36 4.25 3.08
N ARG A 91 -27.17 5.02 2.34
CA ARG A 91 -28.58 4.67 2.09
C ARG A 91 -28.74 3.36 1.35
N HIS A 92 -27.86 3.06 0.40
CA HIS A 92 -27.88 1.79 -0.31
C HIS A 92 -27.59 0.62 0.64
N LEU A 93 -26.57 0.75 1.50
CA LEU A 93 -26.19 -0.27 2.47
C LEU A 93 -27.32 -0.56 3.47
N LEU A 94 -28.06 0.45 3.91
CA LEU A 94 -29.22 0.29 4.80
C LEU A 94 -30.38 -0.53 4.17
N GLY A 95 -30.46 -0.53 2.84
CA GLY A 95 -31.48 -1.28 2.11
C GLY A 95 -31.09 -2.73 1.79
N LEU A 96 -29.84 -3.11 2.10
CA LEU A 96 -29.33 -4.46 1.90
C LEU A 96 -29.50 -5.29 3.19
N GLY A 97 -29.58 -6.60 3.03
CA GLY A 97 -29.51 -7.55 4.14
C GLY A 97 -28.05 -7.72 4.60
N GLU A 98 -27.53 -8.94 4.52
CA GLU A 98 -26.11 -9.19 4.78
C GLU A 98 -25.24 -8.51 3.71
N VAL A 99 -24.25 -7.74 4.14
CA VAL A 99 -23.32 -7.02 3.26
C VAL A 99 -21.90 -7.53 3.49
N SER A 100 -21.26 -7.99 2.42
CA SER A 100 -19.84 -8.30 2.40
C SER A 100 -19.02 -7.03 2.16
N PRO A 101 -18.11 -6.64 3.08
CA PRO A 101 -17.21 -5.49 2.87
C PRO A 101 -16.34 -5.61 1.61
N VAL A 102 -15.93 -6.84 1.29
CA VAL A 102 -15.10 -7.16 0.12
C VAL A 102 -15.88 -6.93 -1.17
N ASP A 103 -17.14 -7.34 -1.24
CA ASP A 103 -17.96 -7.16 -2.44
C ASP A 103 -18.27 -5.68 -2.71
N VAL A 104 -18.46 -4.90 -1.63
CA VAL A 104 -18.60 -3.44 -1.74
C VAL A 104 -17.29 -2.82 -2.24
N ALA A 105 -16.14 -3.20 -1.67
CA ALA A 105 -14.83 -2.70 -2.10
C ALA A 105 -14.57 -3.02 -3.59
N HIS A 106 -14.78 -4.28 -3.99
CA HIS A 106 -14.63 -4.73 -5.37
C HIS A 106 -15.55 -3.95 -6.31
N SER A 107 -16.84 -3.83 -5.97
CA SER A 107 -17.81 -3.08 -6.78
C SER A 107 -17.43 -1.62 -6.93
N LEU A 108 -16.98 -0.96 -5.85
CA LEU A 108 -16.54 0.43 -5.89
C LEU A 108 -15.29 0.62 -6.76
N ALA A 109 -14.36 -0.34 -6.73
CA ALA A 109 -13.11 -0.26 -7.49
C ALA A 109 -13.26 -0.60 -8.98
N THR A 110 -14.12 -1.55 -9.35
CA THR A 110 -14.16 -2.12 -10.71
C THR A 110 -15.36 -1.69 -11.55
N SER A 111 -16.43 -1.20 -10.92
CA SER A 111 -17.70 -0.89 -11.61
C SER A 111 -18.08 0.60 -11.59
N ARG A 112 -17.16 1.48 -11.17
CA ARG A 112 -17.37 2.93 -11.10
C ARG A 112 -16.27 3.67 -11.85
N ALA A 113 -16.62 4.80 -12.46
CA ALA A 113 -15.63 5.71 -13.01
C ALA A 113 -14.80 6.33 -11.89
N VAL A 114 -13.51 6.56 -12.15
CA VAL A 114 -12.59 7.25 -11.24
C VAL A 114 -12.52 8.73 -11.63
N LEU A 115 -13.01 9.60 -10.74
CA LEU A 115 -13.12 11.05 -10.95
C LEU A 115 -12.09 11.83 -10.12
N GLU A 116 -12.11 13.15 -10.22
CA GLU A 116 -11.08 14.05 -9.72
C GLU A 116 -11.06 14.11 -8.18
N HIS A 117 -12.21 14.28 -7.53
CA HIS A 117 -12.28 14.30 -6.07
C HIS A 117 -12.46 12.89 -5.56
N ARG A 118 -11.54 12.41 -4.73
CA ARG A 118 -11.43 11.00 -4.32
C ARG A 118 -11.39 10.88 -2.81
N ALA A 119 -11.96 9.80 -2.31
CA ALA A 119 -11.80 9.36 -0.94
C ALA A 119 -11.55 7.85 -0.91
N ALA A 120 -10.77 7.39 0.06
CA ALA A 120 -10.61 5.98 0.40
C ALA A 120 -10.88 5.80 1.90
N VAL A 121 -11.76 4.85 2.23
CA VAL A 121 -11.99 4.41 3.60
C VAL A 121 -11.41 3.01 3.75
N VAL A 122 -10.44 2.83 4.64
CA VAL A 122 -9.73 1.55 4.82
C VAL A 122 -10.10 0.90 6.15
N GLY A 123 -10.53 -0.36 6.11
CA GLY A 123 -10.94 -1.08 7.33
C GLY A 123 -11.09 -2.58 7.08
N THR A 124 -11.15 -3.34 8.16
CA THR A 124 -11.32 -4.80 8.14
C THR A 124 -12.77 -5.21 8.38
N GLU A 125 -13.56 -4.36 9.05
CA GLU A 125 -14.94 -4.65 9.43
C GLU A 125 -15.94 -3.63 8.88
N LEU A 126 -17.16 -4.11 8.65
CA LEU A 126 -18.25 -3.29 8.11
C LEU A 126 -18.55 -2.04 8.96
N PRO A 127 -18.62 -2.11 10.31
CA PRO A 127 -18.93 -0.93 11.12
C PRO A 127 -17.89 0.19 10.97
N ASP A 128 -16.61 -0.14 10.90
CA ASP A 128 -15.51 0.84 10.76
C ASP A 128 -15.52 1.52 9.39
N LEU A 129 -15.81 0.74 8.34
CA LEU A 129 -15.96 1.24 6.98
C LEU A 129 -17.18 2.16 6.86
N VAL A 130 -18.32 1.77 7.43
CA VAL A 130 -19.53 2.60 7.48
C VAL A 130 -19.28 3.89 8.27
N ALA A 131 -18.56 3.83 9.39
CA ALA A 131 -18.19 5.01 10.16
C ALA A 131 -17.31 5.97 9.33
N GLY A 132 -16.35 5.46 8.57
CA GLY A 132 -15.51 6.29 7.70
C GLY A 132 -16.28 6.94 6.55
N VAL A 133 -17.23 6.22 5.93
CA VAL A 133 -18.12 6.80 4.90
C VAL A 133 -19.07 7.84 5.52
N THR A 134 -19.51 7.62 6.75
CA THR A 134 -20.32 8.60 7.50
C THR A 134 -19.55 9.88 7.76
N ALA A 135 -18.29 9.76 8.20
CA ALA A 135 -17.40 10.91 8.39
C ALA A 135 -17.17 11.67 7.07
N LEU A 136 -16.97 10.95 5.96
CA LEU A 136 -16.86 11.56 4.63
C LEU A 136 -18.13 12.35 4.25
N ALA A 137 -19.32 11.78 4.45
CA ALA A 137 -20.59 12.46 4.19
C ALA A 137 -20.75 13.74 5.04
N ALA A 138 -20.35 13.68 6.31
CA ALA A 138 -20.42 14.79 7.26
C ALA A 138 -19.29 15.83 7.09
N ALA A 139 -18.30 15.58 6.23
CA ALA A 139 -17.07 16.37 6.12
C ALA A 139 -16.26 16.44 7.43
N GLU A 140 -16.22 15.33 8.16
CA GLU A 140 -15.50 15.18 9.42
C GLU A 140 -14.24 14.30 9.21
N PRO A 141 -13.14 14.59 9.91
CA PRO A 141 -11.95 13.75 9.85
C PRO A 141 -12.19 12.40 10.53
N ALA A 142 -11.65 11.33 9.95
CA ALA A 142 -11.63 10.01 10.55
C ALA A 142 -10.28 9.32 10.26
N ALA A 143 -9.78 8.50 11.18
CA ALA A 143 -8.46 7.88 11.06
C ALA A 143 -8.35 6.96 9.84
N GLN A 144 -9.45 6.31 9.49
CA GLN A 144 -9.58 5.42 8.34
C GLN A 144 -9.90 6.14 7.01
N LEU A 145 -10.16 7.44 7.04
CA LEU A 145 -10.58 8.23 5.88
C LEU A 145 -9.40 9.04 5.34
N VAL A 146 -9.12 8.85 4.06
CA VAL A 146 -8.18 9.67 3.31
C VAL A 146 -8.90 10.32 2.14
N GLU A 147 -8.82 11.64 2.04
CA GLU A 147 -9.36 12.44 0.94
C GLU A 147 -8.24 13.04 0.09
N GLY A 148 -8.50 13.23 -1.19
CA GLY A 148 -7.56 13.86 -2.10
C GLY A 148 -8.21 14.30 -3.40
N VAL A 149 -7.53 15.18 -4.12
CA VAL A 149 -7.90 15.53 -5.50
C VAL A 149 -6.86 14.91 -6.42
N GLY A 150 -7.31 14.05 -7.32
CA GLY A 150 -6.47 13.44 -8.34
C GLY A 150 -5.81 14.52 -9.19
N GLY A 151 -4.47 14.50 -9.22
CA GLY A 151 -3.68 15.31 -10.14
C GLY A 151 -3.56 14.66 -11.52
N ARG A 152 -2.86 15.35 -12.44
CA ARG A 152 -2.32 14.73 -13.66
C ARG A 152 -1.48 13.50 -13.29
N GLU A 153 -1.34 12.55 -14.21
CA GLU A 153 -0.36 11.46 -14.09
C GLU A 153 1.00 12.04 -13.66
N ALA A 154 1.36 11.77 -12.42
CA ALA A 154 2.64 12.13 -11.85
C ALA A 154 3.53 10.89 -11.94
N ALA A 155 4.79 11.10 -12.30
CA ALA A 155 5.74 10.02 -12.25
C ALA A 155 5.87 9.50 -10.80
N THR A 156 5.82 8.19 -10.64
CA THR A 156 5.89 7.52 -9.34
C THR A 156 7.33 7.09 -9.06
N ALA A 157 7.85 7.45 -7.90
CA ALA A 157 9.16 6.98 -7.44
C ALA A 157 8.99 6.05 -6.23
N PHE A 158 9.66 4.90 -6.25
CA PHE A 158 9.82 4.08 -5.03
C PHE A 158 11.16 4.40 -4.39
N LEU A 159 11.11 4.69 -3.09
CA LEU A 159 12.26 5.08 -2.29
C LEU A 159 12.62 3.97 -1.32
N PHE A 160 13.84 3.45 -1.44
CA PHE A 160 14.41 2.38 -0.63
C PHE A 160 15.26 2.99 0.47
N SER A 161 14.96 2.64 1.72
CA SER A 161 15.52 3.30 2.89
C SER A 161 16.92 2.81 3.23
N GLY A 162 17.63 3.64 3.99
CA GLY A 162 18.90 3.25 4.60
C GLY A 162 18.69 2.48 5.91
N GLN A 163 19.79 2.21 6.61
CA GLN A 163 19.75 1.69 7.97
C GLN A 163 19.11 2.69 8.95
N GLY A 164 18.27 2.17 9.85
CA GLY A 164 17.55 2.94 10.87
C GLY A 164 16.02 2.71 10.88
N SER A 165 15.48 2.04 9.86
CA SER A 165 14.06 1.68 9.74
C SER A 165 13.75 0.27 10.27
N GLN A 166 14.77 -0.51 10.63
CA GLN A 166 14.60 -1.87 11.13
C GLN A 166 13.82 -1.87 12.45
N ARG A 167 12.97 -2.87 12.58
CA ARG A 167 12.31 -3.23 13.84
C ARG A 167 12.11 -4.73 13.89
N LEU A 168 12.19 -5.30 15.08
CA LEU A 168 11.90 -6.71 15.26
C LEU A 168 10.49 -7.04 14.74
N GLY A 169 10.35 -8.13 13.99
CA GLY A 169 9.08 -8.55 13.39
C GLY A 169 8.62 -7.71 12.19
N MET A 170 9.45 -6.81 11.63
CA MET A 170 9.09 -6.08 10.41
C MET A 170 8.70 -7.03 9.27
N GLY A 171 7.55 -6.80 8.64
CA GLY A 171 7.04 -7.65 7.56
C GLY A 171 6.35 -8.94 8.00
N ARG A 172 6.27 -9.28 9.30
CA ARG A 172 5.65 -10.53 9.77
C ARG A 172 4.16 -10.65 9.42
N GLU A 173 3.40 -9.58 9.64
CA GLU A 173 1.97 -9.53 9.31
C GLU A 173 1.77 -9.65 7.79
N LEU A 174 2.58 -8.95 6.99
CA LEU A 174 2.55 -9.06 5.53
C LEU A 174 2.92 -10.47 5.05
N TYR A 175 3.89 -11.11 5.70
CA TYR A 175 4.28 -12.49 5.41
C TYR A 175 3.13 -13.48 5.68
N ALA A 176 2.34 -13.27 6.72
CA ALA A 176 1.17 -14.10 7.01
C ALA A 176 0.00 -13.81 6.06
N ALA A 177 -0.19 -12.55 5.67
CA ALA A 177 -1.33 -12.06 4.91
C ALA A 177 -1.20 -12.22 3.38
N HIS A 178 0.00 -12.09 2.83
CA HIS A 178 0.22 -11.95 1.39
C HIS A 178 1.22 -12.97 0.85
N PRO A 179 0.77 -13.98 0.09
CA PRO A 179 1.64 -15.00 -0.50
C PRO A 179 2.77 -14.44 -1.36
N GLU A 180 2.55 -13.35 -2.08
CA GLU A 180 3.54 -12.70 -2.95
C GLU A 180 4.67 -12.07 -2.13
N PHE A 181 4.34 -11.44 -1.00
CA PHE A 181 5.33 -10.95 -0.05
C PHE A 181 6.11 -12.12 0.56
N ALA A 182 5.41 -13.14 1.04
CA ALA A 182 6.02 -14.31 1.67
C ALA A 182 7.00 -15.03 0.74
N SER A 183 6.57 -15.29 -0.49
CA SER A 183 7.41 -15.93 -1.51
C SER A 183 8.63 -15.09 -1.86
N ALA A 184 8.49 -13.77 -1.99
CA ALA A 184 9.62 -12.88 -2.28
C ALA A 184 10.60 -12.83 -1.10
N PHE A 185 10.09 -12.69 0.13
CA PHE A 185 10.90 -12.67 1.34
C PHE A 185 11.69 -13.97 1.53
N ASP A 186 11.05 -15.13 1.39
CA ASP A 186 11.71 -16.44 1.52
C ASP A 186 12.78 -16.66 0.43
N ALA A 187 12.53 -16.20 -0.80
CA ALA A 187 13.52 -16.26 -1.88
C ALA A 187 14.76 -15.42 -1.56
N VAL A 188 14.58 -14.22 -1.00
CA VAL A 188 15.69 -13.35 -0.60
C VAL A 188 16.44 -13.92 0.60
N CYS A 189 15.74 -14.45 1.63
CA CYS A 189 16.38 -15.15 2.74
C CYS A 189 17.20 -16.34 2.25
N THR A 190 16.66 -17.15 1.35
CA THR A 190 17.38 -18.30 0.76
C THR A 190 18.69 -17.87 0.08
N ALA A 191 18.70 -16.70 -0.57
CA ALA A 191 19.90 -16.17 -1.21
C ALA A 191 20.91 -15.57 -0.20
N LEU A 192 20.44 -15.08 0.95
CA LEU A 192 21.26 -14.43 1.99
C LEU A 192 21.84 -15.41 3.01
N ASP A 193 21.08 -16.44 3.39
CA ASP A 193 21.45 -17.38 4.45
C ASP A 193 22.82 -18.04 4.27
N PRO A 194 23.28 -18.39 3.04
CA PRO A 194 24.65 -18.90 2.83
C PRO A 194 25.77 -17.92 3.20
N HIS A 195 25.45 -16.64 3.40
CA HIS A 195 26.39 -15.57 3.71
C HIS A 195 26.30 -15.07 5.16
N LEU A 196 25.41 -15.67 5.98
CA LEU A 196 25.13 -15.27 7.35
C LEU A 196 25.40 -16.42 8.32
N GLU A 197 25.69 -16.10 9.58
CA GLU A 197 25.90 -17.14 10.62
C GLU A 197 24.59 -17.74 11.12
N ARG A 198 23.48 -17.00 11.00
CA ARG A 198 22.13 -17.45 11.35
C ARG A 198 21.17 -17.18 10.19
N PRO A 199 20.12 -18.01 10.04
CA PRO A 199 19.06 -17.76 9.06
C PRO A 199 18.44 -16.37 9.28
N LEU A 200 18.34 -15.57 8.22
CA LEU A 200 17.90 -14.19 8.33
C LEU A 200 16.48 -14.09 8.87
N LYS A 201 15.60 -15.00 8.45
CA LYS A 201 14.21 -15.05 8.90
C LYS A 201 14.10 -15.22 10.42
N ASP A 202 14.95 -16.04 11.02
CA ASP A 202 14.98 -16.25 12.47
C ASP A 202 15.46 -15.00 13.22
N VAL A 203 16.31 -14.18 12.60
CA VAL A 203 16.74 -12.90 13.17
C VAL A 203 15.62 -11.85 13.05
N VAL A 204 15.00 -11.72 11.87
CA VAL A 204 13.94 -10.72 11.63
C VAL A 204 12.67 -11.05 12.42
N PHE A 205 12.28 -12.33 12.48
CA PHE A 205 11.08 -12.79 13.19
C PHE A 205 11.37 -13.38 14.58
N GLY A 206 12.61 -13.28 15.05
CA GLY A 206 13.00 -13.76 16.38
C GLY A 206 12.54 -12.87 17.53
N GLN A 207 13.27 -12.97 18.63
CA GLN A 207 13.05 -12.22 19.88
C GLN A 207 14.24 -11.31 20.25
N ASP A 208 15.35 -11.41 19.51
CA ASP A 208 16.61 -10.72 19.82
C ASP A 208 16.75 -9.46 18.97
N ALA A 209 16.27 -8.34 19.51
CA ALA A 209 16.39 -7.04 18.85
C ALA A 209 17.85 -6.58 18.72
N GLU A 210 18.71 -6.88 19.69
CA GLU A 210 20.12 -6.49 19.66
C GLU A 210 20.87 -7.18 18.52
N LEU A 211 20.55 -8.44 18.24
CA LEU A 211 21.07 -9.15 17.07
C LEU A 211 20.65 -8.49 15.76
N LEU A 212 19.40 -8.04 15.65
CA LEU A 212 18.91 -7.32 14.47
C LEU A 212 19.59 -5.96 14.28
N GLU A 213 19.99 -5.29 15.37
CA GLU A 213 20.71 -4.01 15.34
C GLU A 213 22.20 -4.15 14.96
N ARG A 214 22.73 -5.38 14.89
CA ARG A 214 24.07 -5.63 14.34
C ARG A 214 24.04 -5.45 12.82
N THR A 215 24.96 -4.65 12.29
CA THR A 215 24.98 -4.17 10.89
C THR A 215 24.96 -5.30 9.86
N GLU A 216 25.63 -6.42 10.18
CA GLU A 216 25.67 -7.63 9.36
C GLU A 216 24.34 -8.35 9.25
N TYR A 217 23.37 -8.08 10.14
CA TYR A 217 22.00 -8.56 10.02
C TYR A 217 21.05 -7.44 9.59
N THR A 218 21.23 -6.21 10.07
CA THR A 218 20.38 -5.07 9.72
C THR A 218 20.32 -4.83 8.21
N GLN A 219 21.48 -4.82 7.53
CA GLN A 219 21.54 -4.54 6.10
C GLN A 219 20.87 -5.63 5.24
N PRO A 220 21.18 -6.92 5.42
CA PRO A 220 20.43 -8.01 4.79
C PRO A 220 18.94 -7.99 5.10
N ALA A 221 18.55 -7.71 6.34
CA ALA A 221 17.15 -7.68 6.75
C ALA A 221 16.35 -6.58 6.04
N LEU A 222 16.91 -5.37 5.96
CA LEU A 222 16.30 -4.27 5.22
C LEU A 222 16.18 -4.59 3.73
N PHE A 223 17.25 -5.11 3.11
CA PHE A 223 17.21 -5.55 1.73
C PHE A 223 16.10 -6.60 1.49
N ALA A 224 15.97 -7.60 2.36
CA ALA A 224 14.93 -8.63 2.24
C ALA A 224 13.51 -8.05 2.32
N VAL A 225 13.24 -7.17 3.29
CA VAL A 225 11.93 -6.55 3.47
C VAL A 225 11.60 -5.61 2.31
N GLU A 226 12.54 -4.76 1.90
CA GLU A 226 12.30 -3.80 0.84
C GLU A 226 12.08 -4.47 -0.53
N VAL A 227 12.81 -5.54 -0.83
CA VAL A 227 12.56 -6.35 -2.04
C VAL A 227 11.21 -7.05 -1.96
N ALA A 228 10.81 -7.58 -0.80
CA ALA A 228 9.50 -8.21 -0.64
C ALA A 228 8.34 -7.19 -0.77
N LEU A 229 8.49 -5.99 -0.21
CA LEU A 229 7.53 -4.89 -0.38
C LEU A 229 7.41 -4.46 -1.85
N PHE A 230 8.55 -4.35 -2.54
CA PHE A 230 8.57 -4.05 -3.98
C PHE A 230 7.77 -5.08 -4.79
N ARG A 231 8.00 -6.38 -4.55
CA ARG A 231 7.27 -7.45 -5.25
C ARG A 231 5.79 -7.49 -4.91
N LEU A 232 5.41 -7.18 -3.67
CA LEU A 232 4.01 -7.06 -3.27
C LEU A 232 3.30 -5.96 -4.06
N LEU A 233 3.87 -4.75 -4.13
CA LEU A 233 3.30 -3.65 -4.90
C LEU A 233 3.22 -3.97 -6.40
N GLU A 234 4.25 -4.62 -6.94
CA GLU A 234 4.27 -5.06 -8.34
C GLU A 234 3.14 -6.05 -8.64
N SER A 235 2.84 -6.97 -7.70
CA SER A 235 1.74 -7.93 -7.84
C SER A 235 0.36 -7.28 -7.91
N TRP A 236 0.20 -6.09 -7.31
CA TRP A 236 -1.02 -5.28 -7.40
C TRP A 236 -1.05 -4.39 -8.65
N GLY A 237 -0.04 -4.49 -9.51
CA GLY A 237 0.08 -3.69 -10.73
C GLY A 237 0.64 -2.28 -10.51
N VAL A 238 1.11 -1.94 -9.30
CA VAL A 238 1.74 -0.64 -9.04
C VAL A 238 3.16 -0.66 -9.55
N ARG A 239 3.47 0.19 -10.53
CA ARG A 239 4.77 0.26 -11.18
C ARG A 239 5.41 1.64 -10.98
N PRO A 240 6.66 1.72 -10.50
CA PRO A 240 7.37 2.99 -10.42
C PRO A 240 7.97 3.38 -11.77
N ASP A 241 8.00 4.68 -12.04
CA ASP A 241 8.80 5.28 -13.11
C ASP A 241 10.27 5.45 -12.70
N TYR A 242 10.50 5.65 -11.39
CA TYR A 242 11.83 5.87 -10.82
C TYR A 242 12.06 5.01 -9.59
N LEU A 243 13.31 4.59 -9.41
CA LEU A 243 13.79 3.91 -8.22
C LEU A 243 14.94 4.74 -7.64
N ALA A 244 14.91 4.99 -6.34
CA ALA A 244 16.02 5.64 -5.64
C ALA A 244 16.24 4.98 -4.28
N GLY A 245 17.50 4.81 -3.90
CA GLY A 245 17.89 4.14 -2.68
C GLY A 245 18.77 5.04 -1.84
N HIS A 246 18.69 4.90 -0.52
CA HIS A 246 19.58 5.59 0.41
C HIS A 246 20.58 4.58 0.98
N SER A 247 21.87 4.73 0.67
CA SER A 247 22.93 3.87 1.21
C SER A 247 22.66 2.38 0.92
N VAL A 248 22.30 1.57 1.92
CA VAL A 248 21.99 0.14 1.72
C VAL A 248 20.77 -0.07 0.80
N GLY A 249 19.82 0.86 0.76
CA GLY A 249 18.66 0.79 -0.12
C GLY A 249 19.03 0.77 -1.61
N GLU A 250 20.23 1.25 -1.99
CA GLU A 250 20.69 1.18 -3.39
C GLU A 250 20.90 -0.26 -3.88
N TYR A 251 21.22 -1.20 -2.98
CA TYR A 251 21.30 -2.62 -3.36
C TYR A 251 19.92 -3.18 -3.71
N ALA A 252 18.89 -2.79 -2.97
CA ALA A 252 17.50 -3.14 -3.26
C ALA A 252 17.04 -2.51 -4.58
N VAL A 253 17.39 -1.25 -4.84
CA VAL A 253 17.15 -0.60 -6.14
C VAL A 253 17.86 -1.32 -7.28
N ALA A 254 19.14 -1.63 -7.14
CA ALA A 254 19.90 -2.31 -8.18
C ALA A 254 19.31 -3.69 -8.52
N HIS A 255 18.79 -4.41 -7.51
CA HIS A 255 18.05 -5.64 -7.75
C HIS A 255 16.68 -5.39 -8.41
N ALA A 256 15.89 -4.46 -7.87
CA ALA A 256 14.54 -4.13 -8.38
C ALA A 256 14.57 -3.64 -9.84
N ALA A 257 15.62 -2.89 -10.21
CA ALA A 257 15.87 -2.41 -11.57
C ALA A 257 16.43 -3.49 -12.52
N GLY A 258 16.73 -4.70 -12.02
CA GLY A 258 17.33 -5.78 -12.81
C GLY A 258 18.82 -5.60 -13.14
N VAL A 259 19.50 -4.64 -12.51
CA VAL A 259 20.95 -4.41 -12.67
C VAL A 259 21.74 -5.54 -12.00
N LEU A 260 21.28 -5.99 -10.83
CA LEU A 260 21.86 -7.11 -10.09
C LEU A 260 20.89 -8.28 -10.00
N THR A 261 21.40 -9.49 -10.24
CA THR A 261 20.67 -10.71 -9.93
C THR A 261 20.47 -10.82 -8.41
N LEU A 262 19.43 -11.54 -7.98
CA LEU A 262 19.18 -11.72 -6.55
C LEU A 262 20.39 -12.34 -5.80
N PRO A 263 21.05 -13.41 -6.31
CA PRO A 263 22.24 -13.96 -5.67
C PRO A 263 23.41 -12.96 -5.56
N ASP A 264 23.65 -12.15 -6.60
CA ASP A 264 24.74 -11.15 -6.57
C ASP A 264 24.44 -10.02 -5.59
N ALA A 265 23.20 -9.51 -5.59
CA ALA A 265 22.77 -8.49 -4.64
C ALA A 265 22.84 -9.00 -3.19
N ALA A 266 22.38 -10.24 -2.94
CA ALA A 266 22.45 -10.90 -1.64
C ALA A 266 23.89 -11.04 -1.15
N ARG A 267 24.81 -11.50 -2.01
CA ARG A 267 26.23 -11.61 -1.69
C ARG A 267 26.84 -10.25 -1.34
N LEU A 268 26.54 -9.20 -2.13
CA LEU A 268 27.08 -7.87 -1.92
C LEU A 268 26.58 -7.24 -0.60
N VAL A 269 25.27 -7.30 -0.33
CA VAL A 269 24.71 -6.70 0.89
C VAL A 269 25.18 -7.43 2.15
N ALA A 270 25.27 -8.77 2.12
CA ALA A 270 25.77 -9.55 3.25
C ALA A 270 27.26 -9.29 3.50
N LEU A 271 28.08 -9.24 2.43
CA LEU A 271 29.50 -8.92 2.57
C LEU A 271 29.70 -7.50 3.10
N ARG A 272 28.96 -6.51 2.58
CA ARG A 272 29.01 -5.13 3.05
C ARG A 272 28.64 -5.02 4.52
N GLY A 273 27.52 -5.62 4.93
CA GLY A 273 27.07 -5.61 6.32
C GLY A 273 28.14 -6.19 7.26
N ARG A 274 28.73 -7.33 6.89
CA ARG A 274 29.81 -7.98 7.66
C ARG A 274 31.08 -7.13 7.75
N LEU A 275 31.53 -6.55 6.63
CA LEU A 275 32.73 -5.69 6.63
C LEU A 275 32.51 -4.42 7.45
N MET A 276 31.33 -3.82 7.34
CA MET A 276 30.97 -2.62 8.11
C MET A 276 30.84 -2.91 9.60
N GLN A 277 30.33 -4.08 9.99
CA GLN A 277 30.32 -4.49 11.39
C GLN A 277 31.73 -4.68 11.95
N ALA A 278 32.67 -5.17 11.15
CA ALA A 278 34.04 -5.46 11.59
C ALA A 278 34.92 -4.21 11.75
N LEU A 279 34.40 -3.01 11.42
CA LEU A 279 35.13 -1.77 11.60
C LEU A 279 35.41 -1.50 13.08
N PRO A 280 36.47 -0.73 13.40
CA PRO A 280 36.72 -0.33 14.78
C PRO A 280 35.55 0.49 15.36
N ALA A 281 35.20 0.20 16.61
CA ALA A 281 34.25 1.01 17.35
C ALA A 281 34.78 2.44 17.60
N GLY A 282 33.88 3.38 17.89
CA GLY A 282 34.22 4.78 18.21
C GLY A 282 33.91 5.78 17.11
N GLY A 283 33.48 5.30 15.94
CA GLY A 283 32.84 6.13 14.92
C GLY A 283 31.40 6.49 15.32
N VAL A 284 30.97 7.72 15.00
CA VAL A 284 29.61 8.20 15.25
C VAL A 284 29.00 8.83 14.00
N MET A 285 27.67 8.93 13.98
CA MET A 285 26.92 9.70 12.99
C MET A 285 25.93 10.62 13.69
N VAL A 286 25.86 11.88 13.26
CA VAL A 286 24.96 12.89 13.85
C VAL A 286 24.24 13.63 12.74
N ALA A 287 22.91 13.61 12.79
CA ALA A 287 22.08 14.48 11.98
C ALA A 287 22.15 15.91 12.53
N VAL A 288 22.42 16.88 11.66
CA VAL A 288 22.62 18.28 12.01
C VAL A 288 21.74 19.19 11.16
N GLN A 289 21.23 20.25 11.78
CA GLN A 289 20.52 21.32 11.08
C GLN A 289 21.54 22.30 10.49
N ALA A 290 22.10 21.95 9.34
CA ALA A 290 23.07 22.73 8.57
C ALA A 290 22.90 22.47 7.07
N SER A 291 23.37 23.40 6.24
CA SER A 291 23.53 23.12 4.79
C SER A 291 24.77 22.27 4.52
N GLU A 292 24.86 21.65 3.34
CA GLU A 292 26.06 20.90 2.93
C GLU A 292 27.32 21.78 2.93
N THR A 293 27.22 23.00 2.39
CA THR A 293 28.32 23.97 2.36
C THR A 293 28.78 24.33 3.77
N GLU A 294 27.85 24.67 4.66
CA GLU A 294 28.15 25.02 6.06
C GLU A 294 28.79 23.83 6.81
N ALA A 295 28.28 22.61 6.60
CA ALA A 295 28.87 21.41 7.18
C ALA A 295 30.30 21.19 6.67
N GLY A 296 30.55 21.40 5.38
CA GLY A 296 31.89 21.32 4.78
C GLY A 296 32.86 22.34 5.37
N GLU A 297 32.43 23.59 5.56
CA GLU A 297 33.24 24.63 6.21
C GLU A 297 33.59 24.27 7.66
N LEU A 298 32.66 23.68 8.40
CA LEU A 298 32.90 23.25 9.78
C LEU A 298 33.82 22.03 9.88
N LEU A 299 33.84 21.21 8.84
CA LEU A 299 34.71 20.03 8.69
C LEU A 299 36.10 20.38 8.15
N ALA A 300 36.35 21.63 7.76
CA ALA A 300 37.66 22.05 7.25
C ALA A 300 38.77 21.79 8.30
N GLY A 301 39.78 21.02 7.90
CA GLY A 301 40.87 20.56 8.76
C GLY A 301 40.55 19.30 9.59
N LEU A 302 39.39 18.66 9.38
CA LEU A 302 38.97 17.39 10.00
C LEU A 302 38.67 16.30 8.96
N GLU A 303 38.98 16.52 7.68
CA GLU A 303 38.54 15.70 6.54
C GLU A 303 39.12 14.28 6.56
N ASP A 304 40.23 14.05 7.26
CA ASP A 304 40.84 12.74 7.47
C ASP A 304 40.14 11.92 8.58
N ARG A 305 39.25 12.55 9.35
CA ARG A 305 38.61 11.95 10.55
C ARG A 305 37.10 12.01 10.51
N ALA A 306 36.50 12.94 9.78
CA ALA A 306 35.07 13.10 9.64
C ALA A 306 34.69 13.71 8.29
N GLY A 307 33.46 13.45 7.85
CA GLY A 307 32.92 13.93 6.59
C GLY A 307 31.40 14.08 6.61
N VAL A 308 30.85 14.60 5.52
CA VAL A 308 29.41 14.59 5.27
C VAL A 308 29.02 13.21 4.75
N ALA A 309 28.18 12.50 5.51
CA ALA A 309 27.71 11.16 5.17
C ALA A 309 26.44 11.15 4.31
N ALA A 310 25.56 12.14 4.49
CA ALA A 310 24.34 12.26 3.71
C ALA A 310 23.82 13.70 3.71
N VAL A 311 23.28 14.12 2.57
CA VAL A 311 22.53 15.38 2.41
C VAL A 311 21.06 15.02 2.18
N ASN A 312 20.26 15.00 3.25
CA ASN A 312 18.86 14.60 3.22
C ASN A 312 17.92 15.76 2.85
N GLY A 313 18.43 17.00 2.84
CA GLY A 313 17.72 18.19 2.42
C GLY A 313 18.56 19.46 2.61
N PRO A 314 18.05 20.64 2.20
CA PRO A 314 18.82 21.89 2.19
C PRO A 314 19.42 22.30 3.54
N HIS A 315 18.80 21.87 4.64
CA HIS A 315 19.25 22.12 6.01
C HIS A 315 19.22 20.85 6.88
N SER A 316 19.40 19.68 6.26
CA SER A 316 19.36 18.38 6.93
C SER A 316 20.50 17.52 6.41
N VAL A 317 21.60 17.54 7.14
CA VAL A 317 22.85 16.85 6.77
C VAL A 317 23.22 15.87 7.87
N VAL A 318 23.87 14.77 7.52
CA VAL A 318 24.47 13.85 8.48
C VAL A 318 25.98 13.98 8.40
N VAL A 319 26.62 14.24 9.54
CA VAL A 319 28.07 14.23 9.68
C VAL A 319 28.48 12.91 10.33
N SER A 320 29.54 12.29 9.81
CA SER A 320 30.05 11.01 10.30
C SER A 320 31.56 11.00 10.41
N GLY A 321 32.08 10.33 11.44
CA GLY A 321 33.53 10.19 11.64
C GLY A 321 33.89 9.82 13.07
N ALA A 322 35.12 10.12 13.45
CA ALA A 322 35.62 9.97 14.82
C ALA A 322 34.80 10.82 15.81
N ALA A 323 34.48 10.26 16.98
CA ALA A 323 33.59 10.89 17.95
C ALA A 323 33.97 12.33 18.32
N ASP A 324 35.25 12.61 18.53
CA ASP A 324 35.76 13.94 18.90
C ASP A 324 35.75 14.94 17.72
N ALA A 325 36.04 14.47 16.50
CA ALA A 325 35.94 15.30 15.30
C ALA A 325 34.48 15.70 15.03
N VAL A 326 33.55 14.74 15.11
CA VAL A 326 32.11 15.02 14.96
C VAL A 326 31.60 15.91 16.10
N ALA A 327 32.04 15.70 17.34
CA ALA A 327 31.68 16.55 18.47
C ALA A 327 32.08 18.02 18.23
N THR A 328 33.24 18.27 17.66
CA THR A 328 33.71 19.63 17.32
C THR A 328 32.72 20.36 16.39
N VAL A 329 32.21 19.67 15.36
CA VAL A 329 31.22 20.23 14.44
C VAL A 329 29.87 20.44 15.14
N VAL A 330 29.42 19.43 15.90
CA VAL A 330 28.14 19.45 16.62
C VAL A 330 28.09 20.56 17.66
N ASP A 331 29.16 20.77 18.42
CA ASP A 331 29.20 21.77 19.49
C ASP A 331 29.19 23.20 18.92
N ARG A 332 29.85 23.44 17.77
CA ARG A 332 29.76 24.72 17.05
C ARG A 332 28.32 25.01 16.61
N LEU A 333 27.64 24.01 16.04
CA LEU A 333 26.25 24.15 15.62
C LEU A 333 25.30 24.37 16.80
N ARG A 334 25.50 23.64 17.92
CA ARG A 334 24.72 23.85 19.15
C ARG A 334 24.92 25.23 19.74
N ALA A 335 26.15 25.76 19.74
CA ALA A 335 26.43 27.11 20.20
C ALA A 335 25.68 28.19 19.38
N GLN A 336 25.34 27.88 18.13
CA GLN A 336 24.52 28.72 17.25
C GLN A 336 23.00 28.42 17.38
N GLY A 337 22.58 27.59 18.33
CA GLY A 337 21.19 27.23 18.55
C GLY A 337 20.63 26.22 17.53
N ARG A 338 21.49 25.53 16.76
CA ARG A 338 21.05 24.54 15.76
C ARG A 338 20.71 23.20 16.41
N ARG A 339 19.70 22.52 15.85
CA ARG A 339 19.31 21.17 16.27
C ARG A 339 20.31 20.13 15.79
N THR A 340 20.62 19.18 16.66
CA THR A 340 21.50 18.03 16.37
C THR A 340 20.94 16.78 17.02
N LYS A 341 21.03 15.63 16.36
CA LYS A 341 20.54 14.33 16.87
C LYS A 341 21.52 13.22 16.50
N GLY A 342 22.08 12.57 17.50
CA GLY A 342 22.89 11.36 17.29
C GLY A 342 22.05 10.25 16.68
N LEU A 343 22.61 9.55 15.70
CA LEU A 343 21.95 8.40 15.09
C LEU A 343 22.30 7.14 15.89
N ALA A 344 21.31 6.26 16.08
CA ALA A 344 21.49 4.97 16.72
C ALA A 344 22.12 3.99 15.74
N VAL A 345 23.42 4.17 15.49
CA VAL A 345 24.23 3.33 14.60
C VAL A 345 25.51 2.95 15.31
N SER A 346 26.06 1.80 14.95
CA SER A 346 27.24 1.22 15.60
C SER A 346 28.56 1.83 15.14
N HIS A 347 28.60 2.46 13.95
CA HIS A 347 29.82 2.94 13.31
C HIS A 347 29.59 4.24 12.52
N ALA A 348 30.70 4.85 12.07
CA ALA A 348 30.72 6.05 11.25
C ALA A 348 30.61 5.72 9.74
N PHE A 349 29.40 5.42 9.27
CA PHE A 349 29.19 5.10 7.86
C PHE A 349 29.37 6.32 6.94
N HIS A 350 29.90 6.11 5.73
CA HIS A 350 30.20 7.16 4.75
C HIS A 350 31.15 8.23 5.30
N SER A 351 32.25 7.77 5.91
CA SER A 351 33.31 8.62 6.46
C SER A 351 34.69 8.03 6.15
N PRO A 352 35.78 8.77 6.41
CA PRO A 352 37.15 8.24 6.29
C PRO A 352 37.46 7.01 7.17
N LEU A 353 36.57 6.63 8.08
CA LEU A 353 36.72 5.44 8.94
C LEU A 353 36.24 4.13 8.28
N MET A 354 35.75 4.20 7.03
CA MET A 354 35.39 3.04 6.19
C MET A 354 36.44 2.82 5.10
#